data_AF-A0A0J8GWU9-F1
#
_entry.id   AF-A0A0J8GWU9-F1
#
_cell.length_a   1.000
_cell.length_b   1.000
_cell.length_c   1.000
_cell.angle_alpha   90.00
_cell.angle_beta   90.00
_cell.angle_gamma   90.00
#
_symmetry.space_group_name_H-M   'P 1'
#
loop_
_entity.id
_entity.type
_entity.pdbx_description
1 polymer ?
#
loop_
_entity_poly.entity_id
_entity_poly.type
_entity_poly.pdbx_seq_one_letter_code
_entity_poly.pdbx_strand_id
1 'polypeptide(L)'
;MFKYPQIILLSSIVLLSACKLDISSDDDMDDGTGGDPVVTLPTELMGVIANMQFTHAESGAPYNLNQLANFTFSSSGSLFIDTNPEASDGDELQLDKLAMVGNEYVWMDEQNGFSYAVSLTASGIHEINLSGSAGTFLGQFNHYVELGSDLPNADLVIKYAGTYNVVASSGTHTRGTVTIGTDLTVDFDTGVAFTEDDIEIIYDRTFVDGEPRVQISYGADDDADVINIYLNTELTAVIQIQYRNRNQSIDVRADVQ
;
A
#
# COMPACT_ATOMS: atom_id res chain seq x y z
N MET A 1 -33.37 -6.86 17.61
CA MET A 1 -32.13 -7.40 18.22
C MET A 1 -31.48 -8.29 17.17
N PHE A 2 -30.76 -7.67 16.23
CA PHE A 2 -30.11 -8.39 15.14
C PHE A 2 -28.71 -8.81 15.60
N LYS A 3 -28.50 -10.13 15.69
CA LYS A 3 -27.18 -10.72 15.89
C LYS A 3 -26.49 -10.74 14.54
N TYR A 4 -25.48 -9.90 14.36
CA TYR A 4 -24.54 -10.06 13.26
C TYR A 4 -23.65 -11.28 13.56
N PRO A 5 -23.43 -12.20 12.60
CA PRO A 5 -22.41 -13.22 12.74
C PRO A 5 -21.03 -12.55 12.59
N GLN A 6 -20.18 -12.68 13.61
CA GLN A 6 -18.75 -12.40 13.49
C GLN A 6 -18.17 -13.36 12.45
N ILE A 7 -17.79 -12.81 11.29
CA ILE A 7 -16.91 -13.49 10.35
C ILE A 7 -15.50 -13.39 10.95
N ILE A 8 -15.01 -14.51 11.47
CA ILE A 8 -13.62 -14.65 11.88
C ILE A 8 -12.81 -14.71 10.58
N LEU A 9 -12.10 -13.63 10.24
CA LEU A 9 -11.02 -13.70 9.27
C LEU A 9 -9.95 -14.61 9.88
N LEU A 10 -9.73 -15.76 9.23
CA LEU A 10 -8.56 -16.59 9.49
C LEU A 10 -7.35 -15.85 8.91
N SER A 11 -6.63 -15.11 9.76
CA SER A 11 -5.27 -14.69 9.47
C SER A 11 -4.38 -15.93 9.41
N SER A 12 -3.59 -16.04 8.34
CA SER A 12 -2.68 -17.14 8.10
C SER A 12 -1.54 -17.11 9.13
N ILE A 13 -1.66 -17.89 10.20
CA ILE A 13 -0.56 -18.13 11.14
C ILE A 13 0.45 -19.04 10.43
N VAL A 14 1.59 -18.49 10.02
CA VAL A 14 2.74 -19.29 9.58
C VAL A 14 3.45 -19.82 10.82
N LEU A 15 3.30 -21.12 11.12
CA LEU A 15 4.17 -21.80 12.08
C LEU A 15 5.57 -21.93 11.45
N LEU A 16 6.53 -21.12 11.92
CA LEU A 16 7.94 -21.42 11.70
C LEU A 16 8.31 -22.67 12.50
N SER A 17 8.37 -23.82 11.81
CA SER A 17 9.11 -24.96 12.33
C SER A 17 10.60 -24.57 12.29
N ALA A 18 11.21 -24.41 13.46
CA ALA A 18 12.63 -24.14 13.59
C ALA A 18 13.44 -25.27 12.93
N CYS A 19 13.85 -25.08 11.67
CA CYS A 19 15.01 -25.77 11.14
C CYS A 19 16.21 -25.19 11.87
N LYS A 20 16.63 -25.92 12.89
CA LYS A 20 17.92 -25.77 13.55
C LYS A 20 19.00 -25.80 12.45
N LEU A 21 19.58 -24.65 12.15
CA LEU A 21 20.78 -24.56 11.33
C LEU A 21 21.91 -25.13 12.20
N ASP A 22 22.15 -26.44 12.11
CA ASP A 22 23.34 -27.05 12.70
C ASP A 22 24.56 -26.56 11.89
N ILE A 23 25.16 -25.47 12.35
CA ILE A 23 26.52 -25.10 11.92
C ILE A 23 27.45 -26.10 12.62
N SER A 24 27.76 -27.19 11.92
CA SER A 24 28.90 -28.03 12.28
C SER A 24 30.17 -27.24 12.00
N SER A 25 30.81 -26.75 13.06
CA SER A 25 32.20 -26.34 13.00
C SER A 25 33.04 -27.60 12.87
N ASP A 26 33.27 -28.08 11.66
CA ASP A 26 34.39 -28.98 11.40
C ASP A 26 35.14 -28.44 10.19
N ASP A 27 36.41 -28.14 10.47
CA ASP A 27 37.45 -27.79 9.52
C ASP A 27 37.52 -28.86 8.43
N ASP A 28 37.10 -28.56 7.21
CA ASP A 28 37.67 -29.17 6.03
C ASP A 28 37.45 -28.26 4.82
N MET A 29 38.55 -28.01 4.10
CA MET A 29 38.56 -27.21 2.88
C MET A 29 37.76 -27.93 1.79
N ASP A 30 36.62 -27.36 1.40
CA ASP A 30 35.95 -27.72 0.15
C ASP A 30 35.59 -26.47 -0.66
N ASP A 31 36.08 -26.50 -1.88
CA ASP A 31 35.81 -25.61 -3.00
C ASP A 31 34.40 -25.94 -3.50
N GLY A 32 33.43 -25.16 -3.05
CA GLY A 32 32.04 -25.31 -3.46
C GLY A 32 31.31 -24.00 -3.31
N THR A 33 30.87 -23.44 -4.43
CA THR A 33 30.01 -22.25 -4.57
C THR A 33 28.65 -22.46 -3.91
N GLY A 34 28.60 -22.50 -2.58
CA GLY A 34 27.39 -22.50 -1.75
C GLY A 34 27.06 -21.10 -1.27
N GLY A 35 27.00 -20.13 -2.18
CA GLY A 35 26.44 -18.82 -1.85
C GLY A 35 24.97 -18.99 -1.47
N ASP A 36 24.56 -18.40 -0.35
CA ASP A 36 23.14 -18.33 0.02
C ASP A 36 22.31 -17.89 -1.20
N PRO A 37 21.11 -18.44 -1.42
CA PRO A 37 20.29 -18.04 -2.54
C PRO A 37 20.08 -16.53 -2.50
N VAL A 38 20.55 -15.85 -3.54
CA VAL A 38 20.38 -14.39 -3.66
C VAL A 38 18.88 -14.13 -3.79
N VAL A 39 18.29 -13.59 -2.72
CA VAL A 39 16.89 -13.17 -2.73
C VAL A 39 16.82 -11.81 -3.43
N THR A 40 16.18 -11.79 -4.60
CA THR A 40 15.93 -10.54 -5.34
C THR A 40 14.60 -9.96 -4.90
N LEU A 41 14.59 -8.65 -4.60
CA LEU A 41 13.34 -7.94 -4.34
C LEU A 41 12.50 -7.82 -5.62
N PRO A 42 11.16 -7.94 -5.50
CA PRO A 42 10.26 -7.70 -6.61
C PRO A 42 10.14 -6.19 -6.86
N THR A 43 9.71 -5.82 -8.06
CA THR A 43 9.59 -4.42 -8.49
C THR A 43 8.67 -3.58 -7.60
N GLU A 44 7.72 -4.24 -6.96
CA GLU A 44 6.73 -3.73 -6.01
C GLU A 44 7.35 -3.29 -4.68
N LEU A 45 8.59 -3.70 -4.39
CA LEU A 45 9.35 -3.28 -3.21
C LEU A 45 10.59 -2.46 -3.58
N MET A 46 11.15 -2.61 -4.77
CA MET A 46 12.41 -1.95 -5.12
C MET A 46 12.29 -0.42 -5.16
N GLY A 47 12.94 0.26 -4.21
CA GLY A 47 12.95 1.72 -4.12
C GLY A 47 11.65 2.33 -3.61
N VAL A 48 10.83 1.53 -2.92
CA VAL A 48 9.53 1.97 -2.39
C VAL A 48 9.68 2.53 -0.98
N ILE A 49 8.99 3.65 -0.73
CA ILE A 49 8.76 4.18 0.62
C ILE A 49 7.29 3.95 0.94
N ALA A 50 7.01 3.23 2.03
CA ALA A 50 5.67 2.94 2.51
C ALA A 50 5.45 3.61 3.86
N ASN A 51 4.47 4.52 3.93
CA ASN A 51 4.01 5.08 5.20
C ASN A 51 3.02 4.10 5.82
N MET A 52 3.33 3.65 7.04
CA MET A 52 2.63 2.57 7.71
C MET A 52 2.23 2.98 9.13
N GLN A 53 1.13 2.41 9.61
CA GLN A 53 0.68 2.53 10.98
C GLN A 53 0.67 1.16 11.64
N PHE A 54 1.13 1.09 12.88
CA PHE A 54 1.03 -0.11 13.70
C PHE A 54 -0.41 -0.30 14.18
N THR A 55 -1.15 -1.24 13.58
CA THR A 55 -2.59 -1.42 13.77
C THR A 55 -2.95 -2.57 14.70
N HIS A 56 -2.02 -3.48 14.97
CA HIS A 56 -2.20 -4.58 15.91
C HIS A 56 -0.98 -4.72 16.80
N ALA A 57 -1.19 -4.82 18.12
CA ALA A 57 -0.13 -4.95 19.11
C ALA A 57 -0.43 -6.10 20.08
N GLU A 58 0.45 -7.10 20.12
CA GLU A 58 0.48 -8.14 21.14
C GLU A 58 1.48 -7.79 22.24
N SER A 59 1.40 -8.52 23.36
CA SER A 59 2.34 -8.36 24.47
C SER A 59 3.78 -8.57 24.02
N GLY A 60 4.63 -7.57 24.24
CA GLY A 60 6.05 -7.62 23.87
C GLY A 60 6.39 -6.94 22.54
N ALA A 61 5.41 -6.37 21.85
CA ALA A 61 5.67 -5.49 20.70
C ALA A 61 6.51 -4.26 21.12
N PRO A 62 7.49 -3.84 20.30
CA PRO A 62 8.31 -2.66 20.54
C PRO A 62 7.63 -1.35 20.09
N TYR A 63 6.46 -1.44 19.43
CA TYR A 63 5.73 -0.30 18.90
C TYR A 63 4.44 -0.05 19.68
N ASN A 64 4.06 1.22 19.76
CA ASN A 64 2.77 1.60 20.31
C ASN A 64 1.68 1.46 19.25
N LEU A 65 0.46 1.10 19.66
CA LEU A 65 -0.69 1.13 18.77
C LEU A 65 -0.87 2.54 18.16
N ASN A 66 -1.16 2.59 16.87
CA ASN A 66 -1.27 3.79 16.03
C ASN A 66 0.05 4.54 15.78
N GLN A 67 1.20 3.99 16.19
CA GLN A 67 2.50 4.58 15.86
C GLN A 67 2.73 4.53 14.35
N LEU A 68 3.18 5.66 13.79
CA LEU A 68 3.55 5.78 12.38
C LEU A 68 4.99 5.37 12.17
N ALA A 69 5.28 4.77 11.03
CA ALA A 69 6.63 4.47 10.59
C ALA A 69 6.73 4.51 9.06
N ASN A 70 7.85 5.02 8.55
CA ASN A 70 8.19 4.92 7.14
C ASN A 70 9.10 3.71 6.93
N PHE A 71 8.66 2.79 6.07
CA PHE A 71 9.45 1.64 5.62
C PHE A 71 10.03 1.97 4.25
N THR A 72 11.34 2.10 4.16
CA THR A 72 12.06 2.32 2.90
C THR A 72 12.75 1.04 2.46
N PHE A 73 12.28 0.50 1.35
CA PHE A 73 12.83 -0.69 0.72
C PHE A 73 13.83 -0.26 -0.35
N SER A 74 15.12 -0.39 -0.08
CA SER A 74 16.13 0.05 -1.02
C SER A 74 16.22 -0.87 -2.23
N SER A 75 16.69 -0.34 -3.36
CA SER A 75 16.99 -1.17 -4.53
C SER A 75 18.11 -2.18 -4.30
N SER A 76 18.88 -2.07 -3.20
CA SER A 76 19.94 -3.00 -2.82
C SER A 76 19.45 -4.16 -1.95
N GLY A 77 18.17 -4.18 -1.54
CA GLY A 77 17.62 -5.24 -0.67
C GLY A 77 17.57 -4.88 0.82
N SER A 78 18.07 -3.71 1.21
CA SER A 78 18.03 -3.24 2.60
C SER A 78 16.66 -2.65 2.94
N LEU A 79 16.19 -2.87 4.15
CA LEU A 79 15.02 -2.21 4.71
C LEU A 79 15.48 -1.16 5.73
N PHE A 80 14.94 0.05 5.61
CA PHE A 80 15.10 1.12 6.62
C PHE A 80 13.74 1.39 7.25
N ILE A 81 13.70 1.47 8.58
CA ILE A 81 12.47 1.76 9.34
C ILE A 81 12.71 3.03 10.13
N ASP A 82 12.05 4.10 9.74
CA ASP A 82 11.98 5.35 10.49
C ASP A 82 10.69 5.32 11.33
N THR A 83 10.85 5.28 12.66
CA THR A 83 9.75 5.11 13.61
C THR A 83 9.15 6.43 14.11
N ASN A 84 9.68 7.55 13.62
CA ASN A 84 9.27 8.90 13.94
C ASN A 84 9.47 9.84 12.73
N PRO A 85 8.72 9.61 11.63
CA PRO A 85 8.98 10.25 10.34
C PRO A 85 8.88 11.78 10.36
N GLU A 86 8.18 12.36 11.33
CA GLU A 86 8.02 13.81 11.49
C GLU A 86 9.22 14.48 12.18
N ALA A 87 10.06 13.74 12.90
CA ALA A 87 11.16 14.32 13.65
C ALA A 87 12.39 14.64 12.79
N SER A 88 12.54 13.98 11.62
CA SER A 88 13.70 14.15 10.73
C SER A 88 15.04 14.08 11.49
N ASP A 89 15.12 13.21 12.49
CA ASP A 89 16.26 13.08 13.40
C ASP A 89 17.34 12.11 12.88
N GLY A 90 17.04 11.42 11.77
CA GLY A 90 17.93 10.43 11.14
C GLY A 90 18.04 9.14 11.93
N ASP A 91 17.10 8.87 12.84
CA ASP A 91 17.05 7.63 13.61
C ASP A 91 16.32 6.54 12.81
N GLU A 92 17.04 5.92 11.88
CA GLU A 92 16.53 4.83 11.05
C GLU A 92 17.13 3.48 11.47
N LEU A 93 16.26 2.50 11.73
CA LEU A 93 16.71 1.11 11.85
C LEU A 93 17.02 0.56 10.46
N GLN A 94 18.28 0.22 10.20
CA GLN A 94 18.70 -0.43 8.96
C GLN A 94 18.82 -1.95 9.11
N LEU A 95 18.16 -2.69 8.23
CA LEU A 95 18.16 -4.16 8.18
C LEU A 95 18.63 -4.61 6.80
N ASP A 96 19.82 -5.21 6.74
CA ASP A 96 20.42 -5.67 5.47
C ASP A 96 20.16 -7.14 5.16
N LYS A 97 19.67 -7.91 6.14
CA LYS A 97 19.49 -9.36 6.00
C LYS A 97 18.08 -9.69 5.53
N LEU A 98 17.94 -9.77 4.20
CA LEU A 98 16.72 -10.23 3.54
C LEU A 98 16.71 -11.76 3.38
N ALA A 99 15.58 -12.38 3.69
CA ALA A 99 15.26 -13.77 3.37
C ALA A 99 13.88 -13.86 2.70
N MET A 100 13.63 -14.96 1.99
CA MET A 100 12.29 -15.30 1.52
C MET A 100 11.80 -16.53 2.29
N VAL A 101 10.66 -16.42 2.96
CA VAL A 101 10.06 -17.49 3.77
C VAL A 101 8.64 -17.74 3.28
N GLY A 102 8.41 -18.90 2.68
CA GLY A 102 7.13 -19.17 2.02
C GLY A 102 6.92 -18.23 0.83
N ASN A 103 5.98 -17.29 0.96
CA ASN A 103 5.69 -16.26 -0.04
C ASN A 103 5.96 -14.83 0.47
N GLU A 104 6.67 -14.70 1.60
CA GLU A 104 6.91 -13.42 2.25
C GLU A 104 8.39 -13.04 2.21
N TYR A 105 8.66 -11.73 2.12
CA TYR A 105 9.99 -11.16 2.22
C TYR A 105 10.25 -10.77 3.66
N VAL A 106 11.29 -11.33 4.27
CA VAL A 106 11.55 -11.22 5.71
C VAL A 106 12.88 -10.53 5.96
N TRP A 107 12.85 -9.45 6.74
CA TRP A 107 14.04 -8.81 7.30
C TRP A 107 14.18 -9.15 8.77
N MET A 108 15.41 -9.46 9.19
CA MET A 108 15.72 -9.81 10.57
C MET A 108 16.50 -8.70 11.27
N ASP A 109 15.97 -8.24 12.40
CA ASP A 109 16.70 -7.45 13.39
C ASP A 109 17.31 -8.42 14.42
N GLU A 110 18.52 -8.89 14.13
CA GLU A 110 19.23 -9.82 15.02
C GLU A 110 19.60 -9.17 16.36
N GLN A 111 19.76 -7.84 16.40
CA GLN A 111 20.16 -7.12 17.60
C GLN A 111 19.03 -7.10 18.63
N ASN A 112 17.80 -6.88 18.19
CA ASN A 112 16.63 -6.81 19.07
C ASN A 112 15.77 -8.09 19.04
N GLY A 113 16.10 -9.06 18.17
CA GLY A 113 15.43 -10.36 18.10
C GLY A 113 14.05 -10.29 17.44
N PHE A 114 13.87 -9.39 16.48
CA PHE A 114 12.63 -9.18 15.74
C PHE A 114 12.77 -9.58 14.26
N SER A 115 11.64 -9.88 13.62
CA SER A 115 11.56 -10.09 12.19
C SER A 115 10.34 -9.39 11.59
N TYR A 116 10.52 -8.79 10.43
CA TYR A 116 9.50 -8.06 9.68
C TYR A 116 9.22 -8.84 8.41
N ALA A 117 8.04 -9.48 8.35
CA ALA A 117 7.59 -10.25 7.19
C ALA A 117 6.63 -9.41 6.36
N VAL A 118 7.01 -9.13 5.12
CA VAL A 118 6.24 -8.32 4.18
C VAL A 118 5.43 -9.25 3.29
N SER A 119 4.11 -9.07 3.34
CA SER A 119 3.16 -9.72 2.47
C SER A 119 2.81 -8.77 1.31
N LEU A 120 2.79 -9.31 0.09
CA LEU A 120 2.50 -8.56 -1.12
C LEU A 120 1.17 -8.99 -1.74
N THR A 121 0.52 -8.03 -2.39
CA THR A 121 -0.56 -8.24 -3.36
C THR A 121 -0.06 -7.87 -4.76
N ALA A 122 -0.86 -8.13 -5.79
CA ALA A 122 -0.58 -7.65 -7.15
C ALA A 122 -0.48 -6.11 -7.23
N SER A 123 -1.01 -5.40 -6.24
CA SER A 123 -1.07 -3.93 -6.18
C SER A 123 0.03 -3.29 -5.32
N GLY A 124 0.90 -4.07 -4.67
CA GLY A 124 1.97 -3.59 -3.80
C GLY A 124 1.96 -4.24 -2.41
N ILE A 125 2.55 -3.55 -1.43
CA ILE A 125 2.58 -3.98 -0.02
C ILE A 125 1.15 -4.13 0.49
N HIS A 126 0.86 -5.27 1.11
CA HIS A 126 -0.42 -5.50 1.77
C HIS A 126 -0.32 -5.12 3.25
N GLU A 127 0.62 -5.77 3.94
CA GLU A 127 0.85 -5.67 5.37
C GLU A 127 2.30 -6.05 5.69
N ILE A 128 2.77 -5.63 6.87
CA ILE A 128 4.06 -6.05 7.42
C ILE A 128 3.82 -6.63 8.81
N ASN A 129 4.02 -7.93 8.94
CA ASN A 129 3.87 -8.64 10.20
C ASN A 129 5.18 -8.58 11.00
N LEU A 130 5.08 -8.12 12.24
CA LEU A 130 6.17 -8.15 13.20
C LEU A 130 6.09 -9.43 14.02
N SER A 131 7.19 -10.17 14.07
CA SER A 131 7.34 -11.31 14.97
C SER A 131 8.58 -11.16 15.85
N GLY A 132 8.51 -11.73 17.04
CA GLY A 132 9.63 -11.86 17.95
C GLY A 132 10.42 -13.14 17.70
N SER A 133 11.36 -13.39 18.61
CA SER A 133 12.15 -14.61 18.61
C SER A 133 11.28 -15.87 18.54
N ALA A 134 11.72 -16.85 17.75
CA ALA A 134 10.99 -18.09 17.43
C ALA A 134 9.68 -17.91 16.63
N GLY A 135 9.47 -16.77 15.97
CA GLY A 135 8.33 -16.55 15.07
C GLY A 135 7.01 -16.26 15.80
N THR A 136 7.08 -15.82 17.06
CA THR A 136 5.89 -15.40 17.81
C THR A 136 5.36 -14.10 17.23
N PHE A 137 4.13 -14.07 16.72
CA PHE A 137 3.51 -12.84 16.23
C PHE A 137 3.41 -11.79 17.35
N LEU A 138 3.92 -10.58 17.09
CA LEU A 138 3.92 -9.46 18.02
C LEU A 138 3.04 -8.30 17.54
N GLY A 139 2.77 -8.20 16.25
CA GLY A 139 1.89 -7.16 15.74
C GLY A 139 1.99 -6.97 14.25
N GLN A 140 1.31 -5.95 13.76
CA GLN A 140 1.12 -5.73 12.34
C GLN A 140 1.16 -4.24 12.02
N PHE A 141 1.82 -3.92 10.92
CA PHE A 141 1.75 -2.63 10.25
C PHE A 141 0.88 -2.75 9.00
N ASN A 142 -0.04 -1.81 8.86
CA ASN A 142 -0.81 -1.60 7.63
C ASN A 142 -0.48 -0.23 7.06
N HIS A 143 -0.84 0.03 5.81
CA HIS A 143 -0.70 1.36 5.23
C HIS A 143 -1.38 2.40 6.13
N TYR A 144 -0.65 3.47 6.45
CA TYR A 144 -1.22 4.58 7.17
C TYR A 144 -2.11 5.39 6.23
N VAL A 145 -3.30 5.68 6.70
CA VAL A 145 -4.21 6.67 6.15
C VAL A 145 -4.40 7.71 7.25
N GLU A 146 -4.20 8.98 6.93
CA GLU A 146 -4.33 10.05 7.92
C GLU A 146 -5.72 10.02 8.55
N LEU A 147 -5.76 10.13 9.89
CA LEU A 147 -7.00 10.17 10.66
C LEU A 147 -7.77 11.44 10.28
N GLY A 148 -8.70 11.27 9.34
CA GLY A 148 -9.48 12.33 8.68
C GLY A 148 -10.48 11.74 7.68
N SER A 149 -10.07 10.68 6.96
CA SER A 149 -10.98 9.93 6.08
C SER A 149 -11.43 8.62 6.72
N ASP A 150 -12.64 8.59 7.31
CA ASP A 150 -13.36 7.34 7.64
C ASP A 150 -13.83 6.60 6.36
N LEU A 151 -13.42 7.07 5.18
CA LEU A 151 -13.86 6.63 3.86
C LEU A 151 -13.08 5.37 3.43
N PRO A 152 -13.74 4.21 3.29
CA PRO A 152 -13.10 3.01 2.75
C PRO A 152 -12.51 3.28 1.37
N ASN A 153 -11.34 2.70 1.07
CA ASN A 153 -10.60 2.80 -0.20
C ASN A 153 -9.99 4.19 -0.51
N ALA A 154 -9.88 5.09 0.47
CA ALA A 154 -9.18 6.36 0.31
C ALA A 154 -7.72 6.18 -0.14
N ASP A 155 -7.06 5.12 0.31
CA ASP A 155 -5.70 4.72 -0.07
C ASP A 155 -5.55 4.54 -1.59
N LEU A 156 -6.58 4.05 -2.28
CA LEU A 156 -6.54 3.89 -3.74
C LEU A 156 -6.53 5.24 -4.46
N VAL A 157 -7.26 6.24 -3.94
CA VAL A 157 -7.24 7.60 -4.51
C VAL A 157 -5.89 8.25 -4.26
N ILE A 158 -5.37 8.13 -3.04
CA ILE A 158 -4.05 8.68 -2.65
C ILE A 158 -2.92 8.05 -3.47
N LYS A 159 -2.98 6.73 -3.72
CA LYS A 159 -2.01 6.02 -4.58
C LYS A 159 -1.90 6.63 -5.98
N TYR A 160 -3.00 7.15 -6.51
CA TYR A 160 -3.07 7.79 -7.81
C TYR A 160 -3.24 9.32 -7.70
N ALA A 161 -2.77 9.92 -6.60
CA ALA A 161 -2.67 11.37 -6.48
C ALA A 161 -1.59 11.92 -7.42
N GLY A 162 -1.82 13.10 -7.97
CA GLY A 162 -0.91 13.75 -8.92
C GLY A 162 -1.58 14.85 -9.72
N THR A 163 -0.78 15.55 -10.53
CA THR A 163 -1.26 16.49 -11.55
C THR A 163 -1.04 15.88 -12.92
N TYR A 164 -2.12 15.67 -13.66
CA TYR A 164 -2.13 15.01 -14.96
C TYR A 164 -2.35 16.03 -16.06
N ASN A 165 -1.46 16.04 -17.06
CA ASN A 165 -1.75 16.71 -18.33
C ASN A 165 -2.74 15.85 -19.10
N VAL A 166 -3.84 16.45 -19.56
CA VAL A 166 -4.93 15.71 -20.19
C VAL A 166 -5.42 16.36 -21.48
N VAL A 167 -6.00 15.55 -22.35
CA VAL A 167 -6.73 15.99 -23.53
C VAL A 167 -8.12 15.40 -23.50
N ALA A 168 -9.15 16.23 -23.68
CA ALA A 168 -10.53 15.74 -23.75
C ALA A 168 -10.71 14.76 -24.92
N SER A 169 -11.10 13.53 -24.61
CA SER A 169 -11.51 12.51 -25.58
C SER A 169 -13.03 12.47 -25.77
N SER A 170 -13.79 12.99 -24.80
CA SER A 170 -15.22 13.28 -24.92
C SER A 170 -15.63 14.42 -23.99
N GLY A 171 -16.73 15.10 -24.30
CA GLY A 171 -17.16 16.28 -23.57
C GLY A 171 -16.25 17.49 -23.83
N THR A 172 -16.26 18.46 -22.91
CA THR A 172 -15.38 19.63 -22.95
C THR A 172 -14.54 19.67 -21.68
N HIS A 173 -13.22 19.75 -21.85
CA HIS A 173 -12.25 20.01 -20.79
C HIS A 173 -11.43 21.23 -21.20
N THR A 174 -11.40 22.27 -20.38
CA THR A 174 -10.83 23.57 -20.77
C THR A 174 -9.42 23.82 -20.23
N ARG A 175 -9.07 23.19 -19.12
CA ARG A 175 -7.83 23.48 -18.40
C ARG A 175 -6.62 22.72 -18.92
N GLY A 176 -6.83 21.55 -19.52
CA GLY A 176 -5.76 20.66 -19.97
C GLY A 176 -4.98 19.98 -18.84
N THR A 177 -5.43 20.16 -17.59
CA THR A 177 -4.88 19.49 -16.41
C THR A 177 -5.99 19.04 -15.48
N VAL A 178 -5.79 17.89 -14.84
CA VAL A 178 -6.59 17.40 -13.70
C VAL A 178 -5.65 17.19 -12.52
N THR A 179 -6.04 17.61 -11.32
CA THR A 179 -5.26 17.36 -10.10
C THR A 179 -6.05 16.49 -9.12
N ILE A 180 -5.40 15.46 -8.60
CA ILE A 180 -5.88 14.61 -7.51
C ILE A 180 -4.92 14.82 -6.34
N GLY A 181 -5.41 15.34 -5.23
CA GLY A 181 -4.63 15.59 -4.03
C GLY A 181 -4.49 14.35 -3.16
N THR A 182 -3.43 14.31 -2.34
CA THR A 182 -3.27 13.30 -1.29
C THR A 182 -4.26 13.49 -0.14
N ASP A 183 -4.94 14.63 -0.10
CA ASP A 183 -6.04 14.98 0.81
C ASP A 183 -7.43 14.66 0.20
N LEU A 184 -7.46 13.76 -0.79
CA LEU A 184 -8.67 13.34 -1.53
C LEU A 184 -9.37 14.45 -2.33
N THR A 185 -8.77 15.64 -2.45
CA THR A 185 -9.30 16.68 -3.33
C THR A 185 -9.19 16.26 -4.80
N VAL A 186 -10.19 16.61 -5.61
CA VAL A 186 -10.15 16.43 -7.06
C VAL A 186 -10.51 17.74 -7.73
N ASP A 187 -9.56 18.34 -8.44
CA ASP A 187 -9.77 19.51 -9.30
C ASP A 187 -9.78 19.05 -10.76
N PHE A 188 -10.97 18.76 -11.27
CA PHE A 188 -11.14 18.13 -12.58
C PHE A 188 -11.09 19.16 -13.70
N ASP A 189 -11.93 20.18 -13.69
CA ASP A 189 -11.94 21.25 -14.70
C ASP A 189 -12.58 22.53 -14.12
N THR A 190 -12.65 23.62 -14.88
CA THR A 190 -13.23 24.89 -14.45
C THR A 190 -14.65 24.70 -13.90
N GLY A 191 -14.84 24.92 -12.60
CA GLY A 191 -16.13 24.76 -11.93
C GLY A 191 -16.51 23.32 -11.57
N VAL A 192 -15.60 22.36 -11.74
CA VAL A 192 -15.76 20.96 -11.32
C VAL A 192 -14.59 20.61 -10.41
N ALA A 193 -14.82 20.76 -9.11
CA ALA A 193 -13.85 20.41 -8.08
C ALA A 193 -14.59 19.86 -6.84
N PHE A 194 -13.94 18.94 -6.15
CA PHE A 194 -14.47 18.25 -4.98
C PHE A 194 -13.40 18.16 -3.90
N THR A 195 -13.87 18.08 -2.65
CA THR A 195 -13.06 17.84 -1.46
C THR A 195 -13.44 16.50 -0.83
N GLU A 196 -12.67 16.06 0.16
CA GLU A 196 -12.98 14.89 0.97
C GLU A 196 -14.42 14.91 1.54
N ASP A 197 -14.87 16.05 2.04
CA ASP A 197 -16.20 16.22 2.65
C ASP A 197 -17.35 15.96 1.66
N ASP A 198 -17.08 16.02 0.36
CA ASP A 198 -18.07 15.77 -0.70
C ASP A 198 -18.19 14.27 -1.04
N ILE A 199 -17.25 13.43 -0.58
CA ILE A 199 -17.18 12.01 -0.96
C ILE A 199 -18.23 11.21 -0.18
N GLU A 200 -19.13 10.55 -0.91
CA GLU A 200 -20.10 9.62 -0.33
C GLU A 200 -19.51 8.21 -0.23
N ILE A 201 -18.81 7.75 -1.28
CA ILE A 201 -18.19 6.42 -1.31
C ILE A 201 -17.12 6.30 -2.41
N ILE A 202 -16.09 5.51 -2.12
CA ILE A 202 -15.06 5.12 -3.08
C ILE A 202 -15.19 3.61 -3.35
N TYR A 203 -15.34 3.24 -4.61
CA TYR A 203 -15.37 1.86 -5.06
C TYR A 203 -14.02 1.46 -5.67
N ASP A 204 -13.43 0.41 -5.11
CA ASP A 204 -12.39 -0.34 -5.80
C ASP A 204 -13.00 -1.10 -6.98
N ARG A 205 -12.55 -0.78 -8.19
CA ARG A 205 -12.88 -1.50 -9.43
C ARG A 205 -11.62 -1.82 -10.22
N THR A 206 -10.48 -1.94 -9.54
CA THR A 206 -9.19 -2.28 -10.14
C THR A 206 -9.16 -3.71 -10.70
N PHE A 207 -10.08 -4.56 -10.23
CA PHE A 207 -10.24 -5.94 -10.69
C PHE A 207 -11.18 -6.12 -11.89
N VAL A 208 -11.76 -5.02 -12.44
CA VAL A 208 -12.67 -5.12 -13.59
C VAL A 208 -11.86 -5.25 -14.87
N ASP A 209 -11.97 -6.42 -15.51
CA ASP A 209 -11.25 -6.72 -16.76
C ASP A 209 -11.62 -5.73 -17.88
N GLY A 210 -10.60 -5.24 -18.59
CA GLY A 210 -10.72 -4.26 -19.66
C GLY A 210 -10.97 -2.81 -19.24
N GLU A 211 -11.34 -2.54 -17.98
CA GLU A 211 -11.56 -1.18 -17.47
C GLU A 211 -11.24 -1.02 -15.97
N PRO A 212 -10.03 -1.38 -15.53
CA PRO A 212 -9.64 -1.24 -14.13
C PRO A 212 -9.66 0.24 -13.74
N ARG A 213 -10.32 0.55 -12.63
CA ARG A 213 -10.47 1.95 -12.17
C ARG A 213 -10.71 2.08 -10.68
N VAL A 214 -10.50 3.29 -10.18
CA VAL A 214 -11.07 3.76 -8.90
C VAL A 214 -12.27 4.65 -9.23
N GLN A 215 -13.41 4.42 -8.58
CA GLN A 215 -14.62 5.23 -8.78
C GLN A 215 -14.98 5.97 -7.49
N ILE A 216 -14.99 7.29 -7.55
CA ILE A 216 -15.36 8.18 -6.45
C ILE A 216 -16.76 8.74 -6.74
N SER A 217 -17.69 8.57 -5.81
CA SER A 217 -19.07 9.08 -5.93
C SER A 217 -19.29 10.19 -4.91
N TYR A 218 -19.84 11.32 -5.36
CA TYR A 218 -20.07 12.54 -4.57
C TYR A 218 -21.56 12.82 -4.35
N GLY A 219 -22.41 11.82 -4.59
CA GLY A 219 -23.85 11.92 -4.37
C GLY A 219 -24.46 10.59 -3.98
N ALA A 220 -25.67 10.65 -3.44
CA ALA A 220 -26.35 9.52 -2.81
C ALA A 220 -26.76 8.38 -3.77
N ASP A 221 -26.65 8.59 -5.08
CA ASP A 221 -26.93 7.58 -6.11
C ASP A 221 -25.84 7.56 -7.19
N ASP A 222 -25.87 6.54 -8.04
CA ASP A 222 -24.88 6.35 -9.11
C ASP A 222 -25.11 7.25 -10.34
N ASP A 223 -26.15 8.08 -10.30
CA ASP A 223 -26.52 9.02 -11.36
C ASP A 223 -26.07 10.47 -11.06
N ALA A 224 -25.65 10.74 -9.82
CA ALA A 224 -25.02 11.99 -9.37
C ALA A 224 -23.57 12.16 -9.87
N ASP A 225 -22.83 13.07 -9.24
CA ASP A 225 -21.45 13.39 -9.56
C ASP A 225 -20.51 12.21 -9.26
N VAL A 226 -19.76 11.79 -10.27
CA VAL A 226 -18.83 10.67 -10.20
C VAL A 226 -17.52 11.03 -10.91
N ILE A 227 -16.40 10.70 -10.26
CA ILE A 227 -15.08 10.68 -10.90
C ILE A 227 -14.64 9.22 -11.07
N ASN A 228 -14.26 8.84 -12.28
CA ASN A 228 -13.58 7.58 -12.55
C ASN A 228 -12.11 7.84 -12.91
N ILE A 229 -11.21 7.17 -12.20
CA ILE A 229 -9.76 7.16 -12.46
C ILE A 229 -9.44 5.83 -13.13
N TYR A 230 -9.37 5.81 -14.47
CA TYR A 230 -9.06 4.59 -15.22
C TYR A 230 -7.55 4.34 -15.24
N LEU A 231 -7.19 3.08 -15.08
CA LEU A 231 -5.82 2.62 -14.92
C LEU A 231 -5.40 1.77 -16.13
N ASN A 232 -4.08 1.64 -16.32
CA ASN A 232 -3.56 0.58 -17.19
C ASN A 232 -3.77 -0.80 -16.56
N THR A 233 -3.53 -1.84 -17.36
CA THR A 233 -3.69 -3.25 -16.96
C THR A 233 -2.78 -3.65 -15.79
N GLU A 234 -1.64 -2.99 -15.64
CA GLU A 234 -0.68 -3.24 -14.57
C GLU A 234 -1.00 -2.46 -13.28
N LEU A 235 -2.03 -1.62 -13.28
CA LEU A 235 -2.43 -0.78 -12.13
C LEU A 235 -1.33 0.19 -11.67
N THR A 236 -0.40 0.55 -12.56
CA THR A 236 0.76 1.39 -12.28
C THR A 236 0.61 2.83 -12.77
N ALA A 237 -0.35 3.11 -13.65
CA ALA A 237 -0.53 4.43 -14.24
C ALA A 237 -2.02 4.76 -14.46
N VAL A 238 -2.36 6.05 -14.29
CA VAL A 238 -3.64 6.61 -14.71
C VAL A 238 -3.59 6.89 -16.21
N ILE A 239 -4.58 6.38 -16.96
CA ILE A 239 -4.63 6.52 -18.42
C ILE A 239 -5.77 7.43 -18.89
N GLN A 240 -6.83 7.56 -18.10
CA GLN A 240 -7.98 8.42 -18.39
C GLN A 240 -8.67 8.81 -17.09
N ILE A 241 -9.14 10.06 -17.01
CA ILE A 241 -9.97 10.53 -15.91
C ILE A 241 -11.30 11.00 -16.49
N GLN A 242 -12.40 10.58 -15.87
CA GLN A 242 -13.75 10.91 -16.33
C GLN A 242 -14.52 11.60 -15.21
N TYR A 243 -15.19 12.70 -15.55
CA TYR A 243 -16.28 13.26 -14.76
C TYR A 243 -17.62 12.92 -15.40
N ARG A 244 -18.55 12.40 -14.62
CA ARG A 244 -19.87 11.99 -15.09
C ARG A 244 -20.94 12.45 -14.10
N ASN A 245 -22.05 12.96 -14.64
CA ASN A 245 -23.30 13.19 -13.91
C ASN A 245 -24.46 12.85 -14.85
N ARG A 246 -25.12 11.70 -14.65
CA ARG A 246 -26.19 11.24 -15.55
C ARG A 246 -27.47 12.04 -15.37
N ASN A 247 -27.75 12.53 -14.17
CA ASN A 247 -28.89 13.43 -13.91
C ASN A 247 -28.84 14.70 -14.76
N GLN A 248 -27.63 15.16 -15.11
CA GLN A 248 -27.39 16.32 -15.96
C GLN A 248 -26.95 15.97 -17.39
N SER A 249 -26.93 14.67 -17.76
CA SER A 249 -26.42 14.20 -19.05
C SER A 249 -24.97 14.64 -19.35
N ILE A 250 -24.14 14.70 -18.31
CA ILE A 250 -22.72 15.03 -18.38
C ILE A 250 -21.90 13.74 -18.43
N ASP A 251 -21.02 13.65 -19.42
CA ASP A 251 -19.95 12.66 -19.52
C ASP A 251 -18.75 13.33 -20.20
N VAL A 252 -17.72 13.64 -19.41
CA VAL A 252 -16.48 14.24 -19.88
C VAL A 252 -15.35 13.27 -19.58
N ARG A 253 -14.60 12.87 -20.61
CA ARG A 253 -13.42 12.01 -20.50
C ARG A 253 -12.20 12.77 -20.95
N ALA A 254 -11.13 12.68 -20.17
CA ALA A 254 -9.86 13.31 -20.44
C ALA A 254 -8.74 12.25 -20.39
N ASP A 255 -8.06 12.06 -21.51
CA ASP A 255 -6.98 11.09 -21.65
C ASP A 255 -5.68 11.69 -21.14
N VAL A 256 -4.97 10.95 -20.28
CA VAL A 256 -3.68 11.37 -19.73
C VAL A 256 -2.61 11.27 -20.82
N GLN A 257 -1.74 12.30 -20.90
CA GLN A 257 -0.65 12.41 -21.88
C GLN A 257 0.70 11.95 -21.32
#